data_AF-A0A851NWD8-F1
#
_entry.id   AF-A0A851NWD8-F1
#
_cell.length_a   1.000
_cell.length_b   1.000
_cell.length_c   1.000
_cell.angle_alpha   90.00
_cell.angle_beta   90.00
_cell.angle_gamma   90.00
#
_symmetry.space_group_name_H-M   'P 1'
#
loop_
_entity.id
_entity.type
_entity.pdbx_description
1 polymer ?
#
loop_
_entity_poly.entity_id
_entity_poly.type
_entity_poly.pdbx_seq_one_letter_code
_entity_poly.pdbx_strand_id
1 'polypeptide(L)' 'RNGKQLGIICEDNNYDFNLQEFRDMKEILIIKPGDEILVECNFQTLDRSRVTFVSLFFYFPTFHWF' A
#
# COMPACT_ATOMS: atom_id res chain seq x y z
N ARG A 1 7.07 -12.85 7.93
CA ARG A 1 7.31 -13.69 9.13
C ARG A 1 8.66 -14.38 9.00
N ASN A 2 9.60 -14.07 9.90
CA ASN A 2 10.97 -14.63 9.85
C ASN A 2 11.63 -14.44 8.46
N GLY A 3 11.47 -13.27 7.85
CA GLY A 3 11.98 -12.97 6.50
C GLY A 3 11.26 -13.65 5.34
N LYS A 4 10.24 -14.49 5.59
CA LYS A 4 9.41 -15.10 4.54
C LYS A 4 8.11 -14.33 4.33
N GLN A 5 7.80 -14.01 3.08
CA GLN A 5 6.49 -13.47 2.68
C GLN A 5 5.42 -14.56 2.77
N LEU A 6 4.33 -14.26 3.48
CA LEU A 6 3.23 -15.20 3.71
C LEU A 6 2.14 -15.12 2.63
N GLY A 7 1.96 -13.93 2.05
CA GLY A 7 0.93 -13.65 1.05
C GLY A 7 0.89 -12.18 0.72
N ILE A 8 -0.11 -11.78 -0.07
CA ILE A 8 -0.39 -10.40 -0.45
C ILE A 8 -1.74 -10.03 0.15
N ILE A 9 -1.77 -8.97 0.97
CA ILE A 9 -3.01 -8.50 1.63
C ILE A 9 -3.91 -7.81 0.61
N CYS A 10 -3.34 -6.89 -0.17
CA CYS A 10 -4.00 -6.18 -1.24
C CYS A 10 -2.94 -5.80 -2.29
N GLU A 11 -3.33 -5.87 -3.56
CA GLU A 11 -2.51 -5.39 -4.68
C GLU A 11 -3.44 -4.67 -5.66
N ASP A 12 -3.08 -3.44 -6.01
CA ASP A 12 -3.74 -2.68 -7.05
C ASP A 12 -2.70 -2.12 -8.03
N ASN A 13 -2.55 -2.81 -9.15
CA ASN A 13 -1.65 -2.41 -10.23
C ASN A 13 -2.20 -1.25 -11.07
N ASN A 14 -3.47 -0.87 -10.89
CA ASN A 14 -4.14 0.23 -11.59
C ASN A 14 -4.72 1.25 -10.61
N TYR A 15 -3.99 1.50 -9.52
CA TYR A 15 -4.41 2.46 -8.49
C TYR A 15 -4.63 3.85 -9.07
N ASP A 16 -5.81 4.42 -8.85
CA ASP A 16 -6.16 5.81 -9.18
C ASP A 16 -6.31 6.61 -7.88
N PHE A 17 -5.49 7.65 -7.72
CA PHE A 17 -5.51 8.50 -6.54
C PHE A 17 -6.86 9.22 -6.31
N ASN A 18 -7.68 9.37 -7.36
CA ASN A 18 -9.00 9.97 -7.29
C ASN A 18 -10.07 9.00 -6.77
N LEU A 19 -9.80 7.69 -6.75
CA LEU A 19 -10.73 6.67 -6.29
C LEU A 19 -10.16 5.96 -5.06
N GLN A 20 -10.68 6.33 -3.88
CA GLN A 20 -10.31 5.69 -2.62
C GLN A 20 -11.53 4.93 -2.09
N GLU A 21 -11.43 3.61 -2.07
CA GLU A 21 -12.50 2.72 -1.62
C GLU A 21 -11.95 1.57 -0.77
N PHE A 22 -12.81 1.01 0.06
CA PHE A 22 -12.52 -0.26 0.72
C PHE A 22 -12.77 -1.40 -0.27
N ARG A 23 -11.84 -2.35 -0.32
CA ARG A 23 -11.98 -3.57 -1.14
C ARG A 23 -11.84 -4.78 -0.26
N ASP A 24 -12.66 -5.78 -0.54
CA ASP A 24 -12.56 -7.08 0.11
C ASP A 24 -11.24 -7.76 -0.28
N MET A 25 -10.63 -8.43 0.69
CA MET A 25 -9.43 -9.24 0.44
C MET A 25 -9.81 -10.48 -0.37
N LYS A 26 -9.00 -10.80 -1.38
CA LYS A 26 -9.17 -12.01 -2.20
C LYS A 26 -9.04 -13.29 -1.34
N GLU A 27 -8.14 -13.25 -0.36
CA GLU A 27 -7.86 -14.36 0.54
C GLU A 27 -7.73 -13.85 1.97
N ILE A 28 -8.19 -14.65 2.94
CA ILE A 28 -8.05 -14.32 4.36
C ILE A 28 -6.62 -14.65 4.80
N LEU A 29 -5.88 -13.61 5.20
CA LEU A 29 -4.55 -13.74 5.79
C LEU A 29 -4.61 -13.52 7.30
N ILE A 30 -4.12 -14.49 8.07
CA ILE A 30 -4.05 -14.40 9.54
C ILE A 30 -2.71 -13.78 9.93
N ILE A 31 -2.77 -12.52 10.39
CA ILE A 31 -1.64 -11.80 10.96
C ILE A 31 -1.53 -12.14 12.45
N LYS A 32 -0.34 -12.56 12.88
CA LYS A 32 -0.04 -12.89 14.28
C LYS A 32 0.92 -11.85 14.88
N PRO A 33 0.94 -11.66 16.20
CA PRO A 33 1.95 -10.83 16.85
C PRO A 33 3.36 -11.28 16.45
N GLY A 34 4.22 -10.32 16.11
CA GLY A 34 5.57 -10.57 15.60
C GLY A 34 5.66 -10.75 14.07
N ASP A 35 4.54 -10.67 13.35
CA ASP A 35 4.58 -10.53 11.89
C ASP A 35 4.93 -9.12 11.46
N GLU A 36 5.51 -9.03 10.26
CA GLU A 36 5.87 -7.79 9.59
C GLU A 36 4.92 -7.57 8.42
N ILE A 37 4.45 -6.34 8.26
CA ILE A 37 3.65 -5.91 7.11
C ILE A 37 4.56 -5.05 6.23
N LEU A 38 4.70 -5.44 4.97
CA LEU A 38 5.42 -4.69 3.96
C LEU A 38 4.42 -4.01 3.03
N VAL A 39 4.67 -2.75 2.71
CA VAL A 39 3.87 -1.96 1.77
C VAL A 39 4.82 -1.37 0.74
N GLU A 40 4.51 -1.57 -0.53
CA GLU A 40 5.21 -0.97 -1.66
C GLU A 40 4.26 -0.05 -2.43
N CYS A 41 4.77 1.09 -2.88
CA CYS A 41 4.05 2.00 -3.76
C CYS A 41 4.94 2.42 -4.92
N ASN A 42 4.40 2.31 -6.13
CA ASN A 42 5.08 2.70 -7.36
C ASN A 42 4.54 4.04 -7.83
N PHE A 43 5.42 5.05 -7.96
CA PHE A 43 5.05 6.41 -8.34
C PHE A 43 5.61 6.77 -9.72
N GLN A 44 4.76 7.29 -10.60
CA GLN A 44 5.20 7.90 -11.86
C GLN A 44 5.42 9.40 -11.66
N THR A 45 6.58 9.91 -12.08
CA THR A 45 6.94 11.34 -11.98
C THR A 45 7.38 11.94 -13.31
N LEU A 46 7.12 11.26 -14.43
CA LEU A 46 7.52 11.69 -15.78
C LEU A 46 6.92 13.05 -16.19
N ASP A 47 5.78 13.42 -15.63
CA ASP A 47 5.07 14.68 -15.84
C ASP A 47 5.55 15.81 -14.91
N ARG A 48 6.48 15.54 -13.99
CA ARG A 48 6.95 16.50 -12.98
C ARG A 48 8.33 17.04 -13.32
N SER A 49 8.47 18.36 -13.26
CA SER A 49 9.74 19.06 -13.52
C SER A 49 10.62 19.23 -12.27
N ARG A 50 10.15 18.80 -11.10
CA ARG A 50 10.83 18.93 -9.81
C ARG A 50 10.69 17.65 -9.01
N VAL A 51 11.63 17.43 -8.09
CA VAL A 51 11.59 16.31 -7.14
C VAL A 51 10.31 16.41 -6.30
N THR A 52 9.61 15.28 -6.21
CA THR A 52 8.44 15.12 -5.36
C THR A 52 8.87 14.61 -3.99
N PHE A 53 8.47 15.32 -2.94
CA PHE A 53 8.71 14.90 -1.56
C PHE A 53 7.44 14.31 -0.95
N VAL A 54 7.60 13.25 -0.15
CA VAL A 54 6.53 12.72 0.67
C VAL A 54 6.13 13.79 1.68
N SER A 55 4.89 14.25 1.57
CA SER A 55 4.27 15.24 2.45
C SER A 55 2.83 14.84 2.67
N LEU A 56 2.05 15.59 3.44
CA LEU A 56 0.63 15.30 3.67
C LEU A 56 -0.18 15.15 2.35
N PHE A 57 0.28 15.76 1.25
CA PHE A 57 -0.33 15.65 -0.08
C PHE A 57 0.07 14.39 -0.86
N PHE A 58 1.16 13.72 -0.48
CA PHE A 58 1.54 12.39 -0.97
C PHE A 58 1.31 11.40 0.18
N TYR A 59 0.03 11.19 0.47
CA TYR A 59 -0.43 10.27 1.50
C TYR A 59 -0.27 8.83 1.00
N PHE A 60 0.32 7.97 1.83
CA PHE A 60 0.23 6.52 1.63
C PHE A 60 -1.15 6.08 2.13
N PRO A 61 -2.05 5.59 1.27
CA PRO A 61 -3.35 5.08 1.68
C PRO A 61 -3.19 3.68 2.28
N THR A 62 -2.38 3.54 3.32
CA THR A 62 -2.33 2.32 4.13
C THR A 62 -3.38 2.46 5.21
N PHE A 63 -4.51 1.78 4.99
CA PHE A 63 -5.60 1.45 5.92
C PHE A 63 -5.55 2.15 7.30
N HIS A 64 -6.59 2.94 7.58
CA HIS A 64 -6.92 3.40 8.92
C HIS A 64 -7.37 2.19 9.75
N TRP A 65 -6.42 1.48 10.38
CA TRP A 65 -6.71 0.40 11.30
C TRP A 65 -7.31 1.00 12.59
N PHE A 66 -8.62 0.81 12.79
CA PHE A 66 -9.26 0.87 14.12
C PHE A 66 -9.16 -0.50 14.80
#